data_AF-A0A9X6XV36-F1
#
_entry.id   AF-A0A9X6XV36-F1
#
_cell.length_a   1.000
_cell.length_b   1.000
_cell.length_c   1.000
_cell.angle_alpha   90.00
_cell.angle_beta   90.00
_cell.angle_gamma   90.00
#
_symmetry.space_group_name_H-M   'P 1'
#
loop_
_entity.id
_entity.type
_entity.pdbx_description
1 polymer ?
#
loop_
_entity_poly.entity_id
_entity_poly.type
_entity_poly.pdbx_seq_one_letter_code
_entity_poly.pdbx_strand_id
1 'polypeptide(L)'
;MAWNYRVVKKKLTEDEDTFDICEVHYDAEGNPTSYAPEKNVLSQDSYEDLLWAHQEIEKAYKAPVLEYIEGKLVELSTCPKCRKEIVYDTMDVMGDGNEEDFGKVVLACSDSQKCGYVSIRPDYTKKK
;
A
#
# COMPACT_ATOMS: atom_id res chain seq x y z
N MET A 1 6.08 -9.80 -16.68
CA MET A 1 6.57 -8.54 -16.09
C MET A 1 5.77 -7.41 -16.70
N ALA A 2 5.07 -6.64 -15.87
CA ALA A 2 4.18 -5.58 -16.33
C ALA A 2 4.30 -4.37 -15.39
N TRP A 3 4.28 -3.19 -15.98
CA TRP A 3 4.09 -1.93 -15.26
C TRP A 3 2.64 -1.52 -15.43
N ASN A 4 1.97 -1.19 -14.33
CA ASN A 4 0.59 -0.69 -14.34
C ASN A 4 0.47 0.52 -13.42
N TYR A 5 -0.47 1.41 -13.72
CA TYR A 5 -0.83 2.48 -12.78
C TYR A 5 -1.66 1.92 -11.63
N ARG A 6 -1.28 2.26 -10.39
CA ARG A 6 -2.01 1.91 -9.18
C ARG A 6 -2.04 3.10 -8.22
N VAL A 7 -3.11 3.17 -7.42
CA VAL A 7 -3.17 4.07 -6.28
C VAL A 7 -2.27 3.50 -5.18
N VAL A 8 -1.26 4.27 -4.77
CA VAL A 8 -0.37 3.96 -3.66
C VAL A 8 -0.67 4.93 -2.52
N LYS A 9 -1.04 4.37 -1.38
CA LYS A 9 -1.19 5.08 -0.12
C LYS A 9 0.19 5.31 0.51
N LYS A 10 0.43 6.53 0.99
CA LYS A 10 1.63 6.94 1.71
C LYS A 10 1.20 7.68 2.98
N LYS A 11 2.04 7.67 4.00
CA LYS A 11 1.87 8.52 5.19
C LYS A 11 2.60 9.84 4.93
N LEU A 12 1.89 10.96 5.07
CA LEU A 12 2.50 12.29 5.03
C LEU A 12 2.93 12.73 6.44
N THR A 13 2.07 12.46 7.43
CA THR A 13 2.32 12.68 8.87
C THR A 13 1.73 11.51 9.65
N GLU A 14 1.90 11.47 10.98
CA GLU A 14 1.31 10.42 11.84
C GLU A 14 -0.21 10.29 11.67
N ASP A 15 -0.90 11.41 11.46
CA ASP A 15 -2.36 11.46 11.36
C ASP A 15 -2.87 11.60 9.91
N GLU A 16 -1.99 11.91 8.95
CA GLU A 16 -2.40 12.22 7.59
C GLU A 16 -1.89 11.20 6.56
N ASP A 17 -2.83 10.63 5.82
CA ASP A 17 -2.55 9.76 4.68
C ASP A 17 -2.66 10.54 3.37
N THR A 18 -1.76 10.26 2.43
CA THR A 18 -1.82 10.73 1.05
C THR A 18 -1.94 9.57 0.09
N PHE A 19 -2.50 9.84 -1.09
CA PHE A 19 -2.70 8.85 -2.13
C PHE A 19 -2.11 9.40 -3.43
N ASP A 20 -1.31 8.59 -4.09
CA ASP A 20 -0.59 8.96 -5.30
C ASP A 20 -0.82 7.89 -6.38
N ILE A 21 -0.84 8.31 -7.65
CA ILE A 21 -0.88 7.34 -8.76
C ILE A 21 0.55 7.06 -9.17
N CYS A 22 0.97 5.81 -9.02
CA CYS A 22 2.33 5.40 -9.35
C CYS A 22 2.33 4.29 -10.40
N GLU A 23 3.41 4.25 -11.19
CA GLU A 23 3.74 3.07 -11.98
C GLU A 23 4.27 1.99 -11.04
N VAL A 24 3.63 0.83 -11.05
CA VAL A 24 3.93 -0.31 -10.19
C VAL A 24 4.37 -1.49 -11.03
N HIS A 25 5.51 -2.06 -10.66
CA HIS A 25 6.08 -3.25 -11.27
C HIS A 25 5.54 -4.51 -10.60
N TYR A 26 5.25 -5.53 -11.43
CA TYR A 26 4.80 -6.84 -11.00
C TYR A 26 5.77 -7.96 -11.43
N ASP A 27 5.96 -8.94 -10.54
CA ASP A 27 6.71 -10.17 -10.84
C ASP A 27 5.98 -11.09 -11.83
N ALA A 28 6.55 -12.27 -12.10
CA ALA A 28 5.95 -13.24 -13.03
C ALA A 28 4.68 -13.88 -12.48
N GLU A 29 4.55 -13.90 -11.16
CA GLU A 29 3.43 -14.45 -10.39
C GLU A 29 2.29 -13.43 -10.19
N GLY A 30 2.48 -12.18 -10.64
CA GLY A 30 1.48 -11.12 -10.57
C GLY A 30 1.43 -10.40 -9.22
N ASN A 31 2.50 -10.46 -8.40
CA ASN A 31 2.61 -9.71 -7.16
C ASN A 31 3.32 -8.38 -7.38
N PRO A 32 2.86 -7.29 -6.73
CA PRO A 32 3.52 -6.00 -6.82
C PRO A 32 4.86 -6.01 -6.07
N THR A 33 5.93 -5.58 -6.72
CA THR A 33 7.29 -5.64 -6.14
C THR A 33 7.90 -4.27 -5.85
N SER A 34 7.60 -3.27 -6.67
CA SER A 34 8.18 -1.93 -6.57
C SER A 34 7.31 -0.90 -7.29
N TYR A 35 7.55 0.38 -7.02
CA TYR A 35 6.86 1.48 -7.70
C TYR A 35 7.80 2.67 -7.92
N ALA A 36 7.46 3.54 -8.86
CA ALA A 36 8.20 4.78 -9.12
C ALA A 36 7.55 5.95 -8.35
N PRO A 37 8.08 6.37 -7.19
CA PRO A 37 7.56 7.52 -6.46
C PRO A 37 7.83 8.82 -7.21
N GLU A 38 6.97 9.84 -7.02
CA GLU A 38 7.17 11.23 -7.47
C GLU A 38 7.24 11.44 -8.99
N LYS A 39 7.06 10.37 -9.80
CA LYS A 39 6.91 10.49 -11.24
C LYS A 39 5.59 11.18 -11.56
N ASN A 40 5.64 12.29 -12.28
CA ASN A 40 4.42 12.88 -12.84
C ASN A 40 3.88 11.99 -13.97
N VAL A 41 2.92 11.13 -13.65
CA VAL A 41 2.29 10.19 -14.60
C VAL A 41 1.48 10.87 -15.70
N LEU A 42 1.21 12.17 -15.57
CA LEU A 42 0.55 13.00 -16.59
C LEU A 42 1.54 13.81 -17.44
N SER A 43 2.83 13.46 -17.38
CA SER A 43 3.86 13.97 -18.28
C SER A 43 4.26 12.86 -19.26
N GLN A 44 3.78 12.94 -20.50
CA GLN A 44 3.96 11.91 -21.53
C GLN A 44 4.55 12.52 -22.82
N ASP A 45 5.10 11.67 -23.69
CA ASP A 45 5.85 12.09 -24.88
C ASP A 45 4.97 12.57 -26.05
N SER A 46 3.68 12.23 -26.03
CA SER A 46 2.71 12.64 -27.05
C SER A 46 1.31 12.88 -26.45
N TYR A 47 0.44 13.51 -27.24
CA TYR A 47 -0.97 13.71 -26.86
C TYR A 47 -1.71 12.36 -26.76
N GLU A 48 -1.44 11.46 -27.69
CA GLU A 48 -2.00 10.11 -27.71
C GLU A 48 -1.58 9.31 -26.48
N ASP A 49 -0.30 9.39 -26.08
CA ASP A 49 0.20 8.72 -24.88
C ASP A 49 -0.38 9.33 -23.60
N LEU A 50 -0.59 10.65 -23.56
CA LEU A 50 -1.25 11.32 -22.45
C LEU A 50 -2.71 10.87 -22.30
N LEU A 51 -3.43 10.74 -23.41
CA LEU A 51 -4.81 10.25 -23.43
C LEU A 51 -4.87 8.78 -22.98
N TRP A 52 -3.95 7.95 -23.46
CA TRP A 52 -3.84 6.56 -23.04
C TRP A 52 -3.53 6.45 -21.55
N ALA A 53 -2.55 7.21 -21.05
CA ALA A 53 -2.19 7.25 -19.63
C ALA A 53 -3.41 7.65 -18.78
N HIS A 54 -4.17 8.67 -19.18
CA HIS A 54 -5.41 9.06 -18.50
C HIS A 54 -6.42 7.90 -18.39
N GLN A 55 -6.61 7.12 -19.44
CA GLN A 55 -7.51 5.95 -19.44
C GLN A 55 -7.00 4.82 -18.53
N GLU A 56 -5.69 4.55 -18.52
CA GLU A 56 -5.12 3.55 -17.62
C GLU A 56 -5.16 4.00 -16.15
N ILE A 57 -4.97 5.30 -15.88
CA ILE A 57 -5.13 5.88 -14.55
C ILE A 57 -6.57 5.70 -14.04
N GLU A 58 -7.58 5.82 -14.90
CA GLU A 58 -8.98 5.56 -14.50
C GLU A 58 -9.17 4.11 -13.99
N LYS A 59 -8.46 3.14 -14.58
CA LYS A 59 -8.48 1.75 -14.11
C LYS A 59 -7.82 1.59 -12.75
N ALA A 60 -6.81 2.40 -12.43
CA ALA A 60 -6.10 2.36 -11.14
C ALA A 60 -7.07 2.60 -9.96
N TYR A 61 -8.07 3.48 -10.11
CA TYR A 61 -9.08 3.75 -9.07
C TYR A 61 -10.07 2.61 -8.86
N LYS A 62 -10.17 1.66 -9.80
CA LYS A 62 -11.03 0.46 -9.70
C LYS A 62 -10.27 -0.73 -9.12
N ALA A 63 -8.95 -0.63 -8.99
CA ALA A 63 -8.09 -1.66 -8.42
C ALA A 63 -7.86 -1.42 -6.91
N PRO A 64 -7.43 -2.45 -6.15
CA PRO A 64 -7.06 -2.27 -4.75
C PRO A 64 -5.99 -1.20 -4.54
N VAL A 65 -6.11 -0.42 -3.47
CA VAL A 65 -5.05 0.50 -3.02
C VAL A 65 -3.85 -0.31 -2.55
N LEU A 66 -2.65 0.14 -2.92
CA LEU A 66 -1.39 -0.43 -2.47
C LEU A 66 -0.80 0.39 -1.33
N GLU A 67 -0.12 -0.28 -0.40
CA GLU A 67 0.67 0.39 0.64
C GLU A 67 2.01 -0.33 0.82
N TYR A 68 3.07 0.43 1.06
CA TYR A 68 4.37 -0.14 1.39
C TYR A 68 4.46 -0.38 2.90
N ILE A 69 4.55 -1.64 3.30
CA ILE A 69 4.51 -2.08 4.69
C ILE A 69 5.62 -3.11 4.90
N GLU A 70 6.47 -2.90 5.90
CA GLU A 70 7.56 -3.82 6.27
C GLU A 70 8.45 -4.26 5.07
N GLY A 71 8.73 -3.33 4.16
CA GLY A 71 9.58 -3.61 3.00
C GLY A 71 8.87 -4.29 1.82
N LYS A 72 7.54 -4.38 1.83
CA LYS A 72 6.74 -5.00 0.77
C LYS A 72 5.57 -4.11 0.35
N LEU A 73 5.23 -4.15 -0.93
CA LEU A 73 4.02 -3.50 -1.43
C LEU A 73 2.84 -4.47 -1.28
N VAL A 74 1.79 -4.04 -0.58
CA VAL A 74 0.64 -4.89 -0.19
C VAL A 74 -0.66 -4.28 -0.69
N GLU A 75 -1.57 -5.11 -1.19
CA GLU A 75 -2.94 -4.71 -1.55
C GLU A 75 -3.81 -4.62 -0.30
N LEU A 76 -4.27 -3.41 0.06
CA LEU A 76 -5.03 -3.16 1.29
C LEU A 76 -6.41 -3.80 1.33
N SER A 77 -6.95 -4.26 0.20
CA SER A 77 -8.22 -4.98 0.16
C SER A 77 -8.08 -6.49 0.42
N THR A 78 -6.85 -7.04 0.42
CA THR A 78 -6.66 -8.49 0.50
C THR A 78 -5.37 -8.88 1.23
N CYS A 79 -5.49 -9.78 2.20
CA CYS A 79 -4.41 -10.33 3.00
C CYS A 79 -3.35 -10.97 2.10
N PRO A 80 -2.06 -10.63 2.29
CA PRO A 80 -0.98 -11.17 1.45
C PRO A 80 -0.76 -12.68 1.64
N LYS A 81 -1.26 -13.26 2.74
CA LYS A 81 -1.11 -14.70 3.02
C LYS A 81 -2.28 -15.55 2.53
N CYS A 82 -3.52 -15.03 2.60
CA CYS A 82 -4.72 -15.83 2.28
C CYS A 82 -5.72 -15.13 1.35
N ARG A 83 -5.39 -13.94 0.82
CA ARG A 83 -6.20 -13.12 -0.10
C ARG A 83 -7.59 -12.71 0.41
N LYS A 84 -7.92 -12.97 1.69
CA LYS A 84 -9.16 -12.49 2.34
C LYS A 84 -9.04 -11.02 2.75
N GLU A 85 -10.16 -10.35 2.98
CA GLU A 85 -10.17 -8.93 3.37
C GLU A 85 -9.27 -8.61 4.57
N ILE A 86 -8.55 -7.48 4.50
CA ILE A 86 -7.78 -6.93 5.62
C ILE A 86 -8.67 -5.94 6.36
N VAL A 87 -8.67 -6.00 7.68
CA VAL A 87 -9.35 -5.04 8.55
C VAL A 87 -8.28 -4.19 9.22
N TYR A 88 -8.51 -2.88 9.26
CA TYR A 88 -7.73 -1.97 10.08
C TYR A 88 -8.17 -2.15 11.52
N ASP A 89 -7.24 -2.47 12.41
CA ASP A 89 -7.52 -2.53 13.84
C ASP A 89 -6.50 -1.69 14.59
N THR A 90 -6.97 -0.88 15.55
CA THR A 90 -6.09 -0.24 16.52
C THR A 90 -5.94 -1.22 17.66
N MET A 91 -4.89 -2.03 17.60
CA MET A 91 -4.58 -2.95 18.68
C MET A 91 -3.56 -2.29 19.62
N ASP A 92 -3.84 -2.33 20.91
CA ASP A 92 -2.82 -2.14 21.93
C ASP A 92 -1.86 -3.33 21.85
N VAL A 93 -0.76 -3.13 21.12
CA VAL A 93 0.31 -4.13 21.06
C VAL A 93 0.94 -4.13 22.45
N MET A 94 0.67 -5.18 23.24
CA MET A 94 1.32 -5.37 24.53
C MET A 94 2.82 -5.66 24.31
N GLY A 95 3.60 -4.60 24.12
CA GLY A 95 5.05 -4.63 24.25
C GLY A 95 5.46 -4.57 25.73
N ASP A 96 6.76 -4.46 25.94
CA ASP A 96 7.54 -4.68 27.18
C ASP A 96 7.18 -3.75 28.36
N GLY A 97 6.07 -3.02 28.29
CA GLY A 97 5.61 -2.04 29.28
C GLY A 97 6.11 -0.61 29.03
N ASN A 98 6.64 -0.30 27.85
CA ASN A 98 7.07 1.05 27.49
C ASN A 98 5.92 1.86 26.84
N GLU A 99 5.84 3.16 27.14
CA GLU A 99 4.79 4.07 26.66
C GLU A 99 4.73 4.20 25.11
N GLU A 100 5.78 3.79 24.38
CA GLU A 100 5.83 3.83 22.91
C GLU A 100 5.02 2.73 22.20
N ASP A 101 4.38 1.82 22.94
CA ASP A 101 3.65 0.67 22.39
C ASP A 101 2.12 0.81 22.35
N PHE A 102 1.57 1.88 22.94
CA PHE A 102 0.12 2.15 22.91
C PHE A 102 -0.33 2.84 21.61
N GLY A 103 -1.44 2.37 21.02
CA GLY A 103 -2.09 3.04 19.88
C GLY A 103 -1.52 2.74 18.49
N LYS A 104 -0.69 1.70 18.32
CA LYS A 104 -0.17 1.33 16.99
C LYS A 104 -1.30 0.81 16.10
N VAL A 105 -1.44 1.42 14.91
CA VAL A 105 -2.38 0.94 13.89
C VAL A 105 -1.80 -0.33 13.27
N VAL A 106 -2.54 -1.43 13.37
CA VAL A 106 -2.16 -2.71 12.79
C VAL A 106 -3.09 -3.08 11.64
N LEU A 107 -2.52 -3.76 10.65
CA LEU A 107 -3.27 -4.39 9.58
C LEU A 107 -3.42 -5.86 9.91
N ALA A 108 -4.65 -6.27 10.22
CA ALA A 108 -4.97 -7.64 10.57
C ALA A 108 -5.83 -8.29 9.48
N CYS A 109 -5.54 -9.54 9.14
CA CYS A 109 -6.46 -10.30 8.31
C CYS A 109 -7.79 -10.53 9.06
N SER A 110 -8.91 -10.34 8.37
CA SER A 110 -10.26 -10.63 8.90
C SER A 110 -10.41 -12.06 9.46
N ASP A 111 -9.67 -13.03 8.94
CA ASP A 111 -9.61 -14.41 9.45
C ASP A 111 -8.37 -14.60 10.35
N SER A 112 -8.31 -13.82 11.43
CA SER A 112 -7.18 -13.80 12.37
C SER A 112 -6.92 -15.17 13.01
N GLN A 113 -7.97 -15.97 13.25
CA GLN A 113 -7.87 -17.30 13.86
C GLN A 113 -7.18 -18.36 12.98
N LYS A 114 -7.23 -18.23 11.64
CA LYS A 114 -6.58 -19.19 10.71
C LYS A 114 -5.37 -18.63 9.99
N CYS A 115 -5.42 -17.36 9.61
CA CYS A 115 -4.35 -16.74 8.84
C CYS A 115 -3.24 -16.21 9.75
N GLY A 116 -3.61 -15.57 10.86
CA GLY A 116 -2.68 -14.94 11.80
C GLY A 116 -1.81 -13.85 11.17
N TYR A 117 -2.20 -13.28 10.03
CA TYR A 117 -1.45 -12.17 9.44
C TYR A 117 -1.79 -10.89 10.20
N VAL A 118 -0.78 -10.36 10.86
CA VAL A 118 -0.78 -9.05 11.50
C VAL A 118 0.51 -8.38 11.06
N SER A 119 0.41 -7.14 10.59
CA SER A 119 1.57 -6.32 10.28
C SER A 119 1.44 -4.98 11.00
N ILE A 120 2.54 -4.57 11.62
CA ILE A 120 2.61 -3.28 12.31
C ILE A 120 2.93 -2.26 11.25
N ARG A 121 2.07 -1.24 11.11
CA ARG A 121 2.34 -0.14 10.19
C ARG A 121 3.60 0.59 10.71
N PRO A 122 4.73 0.60 9.97
CA PRO A 122 5.94 1.22 10.48
C PRO A 122 5.71 2.70 10.72
N ASP A 123 6.30 3.22 11.79
CA ASP A 123 6.32 4.65 12.05
C ASP A 123 7.35 5.31 11.14
N TYR A 124 6.85 5.96 10.08
CA TYR A 124 7.68 6.55 9.03
C TYR A 124 8.11 8.00 9.33
N THR A 125 7.73 8.58 10.47
CA THR A 125 8.17 9.93 10.87
C THR A 125 9.57 9.92 11.51
N LYS A 126 10.03 8.76 11.97
CA LYS A 126 11.40 8.57 12.47
C LYS A 126 12.37 8.52 11.28
N LYS A 127 12.95 9.68 10.92
CA LYS A 127 14.11 9.74 10.01
C LYS A 127 15.22 8.82 10.54
N LYS A 128 15.71 7.90 9.69
CA LYS A 128 16.97 7.19 9.92
C LYS A 128 18.15 8.14 9.83
#